data_AF-A0A7K2ZAY9-F1
#
_entry.id   AF-A0A7K2ZAY9-F1
#
_cell.length_a   1.000
_cell.length_b   1.000
_cell.length_c   1.000
_cell.angle_alpha   90.00
_cell.angle_beta   90.00
_cell.angle_gamma   90.00
#
_symmetry.space_group_name_H-M   'P 1'
#
loop_
_entity.id
_entity.type
_entity.pdbx_description
1 polymer ?
#
loop_
_entity_poly.entity_id
_entity_poly.type
_entity_poly.pdbx_seq_one_letter_code
_entity_poly.pdbx_strand_id
1 'polypeptide(L)'
;VYEELAAGPGGAGVRVVAGVHGGERFAALGPWAAELKGAVEVAEGLRVTLPLLDMPVHLAWLERRLVAAGGAVERRAVDGFAEAAAQAPVVVNCTGLGARELVPDAEVRAVRGQLVVVENPGITEWFTEADPASAATTYFFPQPAGLVLGGTAEADDERREPDAMTAREIVARCARVRPEIAGARVLGHRVGLRPVR
;
A
#
# COMPACT_ATOMS: atom_id res chain seq x y z
N VAL A 1 11.45 0.43 15.33
CA VAL A 1 10.61 1.48 14.72
C VAL A 1 9.14 1.09 14.62
N TYR A 2 8.67 0.29 13.63
CA TYR A 2 7.22 0.08 13.46
C TYR A 2 6.54 -0.68 14.62
N GLU A 3 7.25 -1.62 15.26
CA GLU A 3 6.77 -2.28 16.48
C GLU A 3 6.58 -1.29 17.62
N GLU A 4 7.52 -0.35 17.80
CA GLU A 4 7.42 0.72 18.81
C GLU A 4 6.26 1.68 18.49
N LEU A 5 6.04 2.01 17.21
CA LEU A 5 4.91 2.83 16.79
C LEU A 5 3.57 2.14 17.03
N ALA A 6 3.51 0.83 16.87
CA ALA A 6 2.32 0.04 17.18
C ALA A 6 2.08 -0.10 18.70
N ALA A 7 3.14 -0.16 19.50
CA ALA A 7 3.06 -0.24 20.96
C ALA A 7 2.84 1.12 21.65
N GLY A 8 3.06 2.23 20.94
CA GLY A 8 2.91 3.59 21.45
C GLY A 8 1.45 3.99 21.75
N PRO A 9 1.21 5.24 22.19
CA PRO A 9 -0.09 5.74 22.65
C PRO A 9 -1.19 5.86 21.57
N GLY A 10 -1.04 5.18 20.42
CA GLY A 10 -1.91 5.30 19.27
C GLY A 10 -1.63 6.54 18.41
N GLY A 11 -2.33 6.65 17.28
CA GLY A 11 -2.29 7.83 16.42
C GLY A 11 -1.28 7.82 15.27
N ALA A 12 -0.33 6.88 15.25
CA ALA A 12 0.57 6.67 14.11
C ALA A 12 -0.06 5.85 12.96
N GLY A 13 -1.26 5.29 13.17
CA GLY A 13 -1.92 4.42 12.18
C GLY A 13 -1.23 3.07 11.95
N VAL A 14 -0.29 2.68 12.83
CA VAL A 14 0.47 1.43 12.73
C VAL A 14 -0.13 0.39 13.67
N ARG A 15 -0.36 -0.82 13.17
CA ARG A 15 -0.73 -2.00 13.97
C ARG A 15 0.16 -3.16 13.60
N VAL A 16 0.38 -4.09 14.53
CA VAL A 16 1.05 -5.36 14.23
C VAL A 16 -0.03 -6.42 14.05
N VAL A 17 -0.08 -7.02 12.86
CA VAL A 17 -1.19 -7.88 12.44
C VAL A 17 -0.63 -9.15 11.83
N ALA A 18 -1.18 -10.30 12.24
CA ALA A 18 -0.88 -11.58 11.62
C ALA A 18 -1.52 -11.68 10.24
N GLY A 19 -0.88 -12.44 9.35
CA GLY A 19 -1.45 -12.76 8.06
C GLY A 19 -0.62 -13.76 7.30
N VAL A 20 -1.04 -14.01 6.06
CA VAL A 20 -0.47 -15.06 5.21
C VAL A 20 -0.03 -14.47 3.89
N HIS A 21 1.22 -14.72 3.53
CA HIS A 21 1.70 -14.56 2.17
C HIS A 21 1.45 -15.89 1.42
N GLY A 22 0.39 -15.91 0.62
CA GLY A 22 -0.05 -17.07 -0.16
C GLY A 22 1.04 -17.56 -1.11
N GLY A 23 1.20 -18.88 -1.19
CA GLY A 23 2.19 -19.55 -2.05
C GLY A 23 3.66 -19.41 -1.61
N GLU A 24 3.96 -18.51 -0.68
CA GLU A 24 5.33 -18.22 -0.25
C GLU A 24 5.88 -19.30 0.69
N ARG A 25 7.18 -19.57 0.57
CA ARG A 25 7.91 -20.57 1.37
C ARG A 25 9.27 -20.02 1.77
N PHE A 26 9.79 -20.43 2.91
CA PHE A 26 11.13 -20.01 3.34
C PHE A 26 12.21 -20.32 2.31
N ALA A 27 12.07 -21.45 1.59
CA ALA A 27 13.01 -21.86 0.54
C ALA A 27 13.06 -20.91 -0.67
N ALA A 28 12.00 -20.13 -0.91
CA ALA A 28 11.95 -19.14 -1.99
C ALA A 28 12.44 -17.76 -1.53
N LEU A 29 12.65 -17.56 -0.23
CA LEU A 29 13.14 -16.32 0.34
C LEU A 29 14.67 -16.30 0.46
N GLY A 30 15.23 -15.09 0.51
CA GLY A 30 16.65 -14.89 0.73
C GLY A 30 17.08 -15.10 2.19
N PRO A 31 18.39 -15.00 2.50
CA PRO A 31 18.93 -15.22 3.85
C PRO A 31 18.29 -14.36 4.95
N TRP A 32 17.76 -13.20 4.60
CA TRP A 32 17.05 -12.30 5.50
C TRP A 32 15.80 -12.92 6.14
N ALA A 33 15.22 -13.97 5.53
CA ALA A 33 14.01 -14.62 6.07
C ALA A 33 14.23 -15.24 7.46
N ALA A 34 15.48 -15.53 7.83
CA ALA A 34 15.85 -15.95 9.18
C ALA A 34 15.55 -14.88 10.25
N GLU A 35 15.38 -13.62 9.86
CA GLU A 35 15.04 -12.51 10.75
C GLU A 35 13.53 -12.40 11.01
N LEU A 36 12.68 -13.13 10.25
CA LEU A 36 11.23 -13.15 10.42
C LEU A 36 10.83 -13.97 11.66
N LYS A 37 10.95 -13.34 12.84
CA LYS A 37 10.57 -13.94 14.12
C LYS A 37 9.10 -14.39 14.10
N GLY A 38 8.87 -15.67 14.42
CA GLY A 38 7.53 -16.24 14.51
C GLY A 38 6.84 -16.50 13.17
N ALA A 39 7.57 -16.38 12.04
CA ALA A 39 7.06 -16.85 10.77
C ALA A 39 7.01 -18.39 10.73
N VAL A 40 5.94 -18.94 10.19
CA VAL A 40 5.71 -20.38 10.07
C VAL A 40 5.11 -20.71 8.71
N GLU A 41 5.53 -21.82 8.11
CA GLU A 41 4.86 -22.32 6.92
C GLU A 41 3.54 -22.98 7.31
N VAL A 42 2.48 -22.62 6.58
CA VAL A 42 1.15 -23.21 6.66
C VAL A 42 0.76 -23.75 5.28
N ALA A 43 -0.34 -24.49 5.18
CA ALA A 43 -0.74 -25.10 3.90
C ALA A 43 -0.84 -24.05 2.78
N GLU A 44 -1.39 -22.88 3.10
CA GLU A 44 -1.68 -21.79 2.17
C GLU A 44 -0.45 -20.97 1.77
N GLY A 45 0.61 -20.96 2.58
CA GLY A 45 1.77 -20.08 2.34
C GLY A 45 2.62 -19.85 3.59
N LEU A 46 3.25 -18.69 3.67
CA LEU A 46 4.03 -18.27 4.83
C LEU A 46 3.18 -17.38 5.74
N ARG A 47 2.90 -17.85 6.96
CA ARG A 47 2.22 -17.06 7.98
C ARG A 47 3.23 -16.25 8.77
N VAL A 48 3.01 -14.95 8.91
CA VAL A 48 3.90 -14.03 9.62
C VAL A 48 3.12 -12.86 10.20
N THR A 49 3.68 -12.24 11.25
CA THR A 49 3.11 -11.08 11.91
C THR A 49 3.92 -9.84 11.52
N LEU A 50 3.28 -8.87 10.85
CA LEU A 50 3.94 -7.71 10.26
C LEU A 50 3.21 -6.40 10.60
N PRO A 51 3.89 -5.24 10.51
CA PRO A 51 3.23 -3.95 10.58
C PRO A 51 2.24 -3.74 9.42
N LEU A 52 1.00 -3.37 9.76
CA LEU A 52 -0.04 -2.94 8.84
C LEU A 52 -0.38 -1.47 9.11
N LEU A 53 -0.27 -0.63 8.08
CA LEU A 53 -0.39 0.82 8.19
C LEU A 53 -1.71 1.32 7.57
N ASP A 54 -2.42 2.18 8.29
CA ASP A 54 -3.48 3.04 7.75
C ASP A 54 -2.83 4.31 7.17
N MET A 55 -2.63 4.32 5.85
CA MET A 55 -1.81 5.34 5.17
C MET A 55 -2.27 6.78 5.39
N PRO A 56 -3.57 7.15 5.24
CA PRO A 56 -4.04 8.49 5.58
C PRO A 56 -3.72 8.91 7.02
N VAL A 57 -3.92 8.02 8.00
CA VAL A 57 -3.63 8.32 9.41
C VAL A 57 -2.13 8.45 9.64
N HIS A 58 -1.33 7.58 9.03
CA HIS A 58 0.12 7.59 9.14
C HIS A 58 0.74 8.85 8.55
N LEU A 59 0.31 9.27 7.36
CA LEU A 59 0.80 10.50 6.72
C LEU A 59 0.43 11.74 7.54
N ALA A 60 -0.81 11.83 8.04
CA ALA A 60 -1.21 12.93 8.92
C ALA A 60 -0.37 12.96 10.22
N TRP A 61 0.02 11.80 10.74
CA TRP A 61 0.91 11.71 11.89
C TRP A 61 2.34 12.16 11.57
N LEU A 62 2.90 11.76 10.42
CA LEU A 62 4.20 12.22 9.96
C LEU A 62 4.23 13.74 9.75
N GLU A 63 3.15 14.30 9.20
CA GLU A 63 3.01 15.75 9.02
C GLU A 63 3.02 16.48 10.37
N ARG A 64 2.26 16.01 11.36
CA ARG A 64 2.28 16.58 12.72
C ARG A 64 3.67 16.50 13.35
N ARG A 65 4.41 15.41 13.11
CA ARG A 65 5.78 15.26 13.59
C ARG A 65 6.75 16.24 12.92
N LEU A 66 6.61 16.46 11.62
CA LEU A 66 7.39 17.46 10.90
C LEU A 66 7.15 18.85 11.49
N VAL A 67 5.89 19.23 11.69
CA VAL A 67 5.54 20.54 12.27
C VAL A 67 6.05 20.68 13.70
N ALA A 68 5.89 19.65 14.54
CA ALA A 68 6.42 19.67 15.92
C ALA A 68 7.95 19.76 15.98
N ALA A 69 8.65 19.30 14.94
CA ALA A 69 10.10 19.46 14.81
C ALA A 69 10.53 20.83 14.24
N GLY A 70 9.59 21.77 14.04
CA GLY A 70 9.84 23.10 13.50
C GLY A 70 9.77 23.18 11.97
N GLY A 71 9.37 22.12 11.29
CA GLY A 71 9.11 22.14 9.85
C GLY A 71 7.82 22.87 9.49
N ALA A 72 7.71 23.31 8.24
CA ALA A 72 6.51 23.91 7.68
C ALA A 72 6.02 23.10 6.48
N VAL A 73 4.71 23.09 6.27
CA VAL A 73 4.07 22.44 5.11
C VAL A 73 3.40 23.52 4.28
N GLU A 74 3.81 23.62 3.03
CA GLU A 74 3.20 24.52 2.06
C GLU A 74 2.62 23.73 0.89
N ARG A 75 1.38 24.04 0.53
CA ARG A 75 0.76 23.48 -0.66
C ARG A 75 1.05 24.39 -1.86
N ARG A 76 1.97 23.97 -2.72
CA ARG A 76 2.38 24.69 -3.92
C ARG A 76 2.62 23.73 -5.09
N ALA A 77 2.33 24.17 -6.31
CA ALA A 77 2.81 23.49 -7.53
C ALA A 77 4.24 23.95 -7.81
N VAL A 78 5.11 23.02 -8.23
CA VAL A 78 6.53 23.31 -8.48
C VAL A 78 6.83 22.90 -9.91
N ASP A 79 7.27 23.86 -10.72
CA ASP A 79 7.61 23.66 -12.14
C ASP A 79 9.12 23.54 -12.37
N GLY A 80 9.93 23.68 -11.31
CA GLY A 80 11.39 23.55 -11.34
C GLY A 80 12.00 23.77 -9.96
N PHE A 81 13.27 23.41 -9.78
CA PHE A 81 13.94 23.52 -8.46
C PHE A 81 14.51 24.89 -8.14
N ALA A 82 14.50 25.86 -9.06
CA ALA A 82 15.11 27.17 -8.84
C ALA A 82 14.53 27.88 -7.58
N GLU A 83 13.20 27.86 -7.42
CA GLU A 83 12.56 28.46 -6.24
C GLU A 83 12.89 27.74 -4.92
N ALA A 84 12.98 26.41 -4.96
CA ALA A 84 13.33 25.62 -3.79
C ALA A 84 14.81 25.80 -3.41
N ALA A 85 15.70 25.81 -4.41
CA ALA A 85 17.14 26.02 -4.24
C ALA A 85 17.47 27.45 -3.78
N ALA A 86 16.62 28.44 -4.10
CA ALA A 86 16.74 29.79 -3.56
C ALA A 86 16.39 29.86 -2.06
N GLN A 87 15.57 28.94 -1.55
CA GLN A 87 15.12 28.92 -0.16
C GLN A 87 15.96 27.99 0.73
N ALA A 88 16.54 26.93 0.16
CA ALA A 88 17.30 25.94 0.90
C ALA A 88 18.55 25.48 0.13
N PRO A 89 19.68 25.24 0.81
CA PRO A 89 20.91 24.76 0.17
C PRO A 89 20.80 23.30 -0.33
N VAL A 90 19.81 22.55 0.15
CA VAL A 90 19.57 21.16 -0.21
C VAL A 90 18.09 20.99 -0.56
N VAL A 91 17.82 20.37 -1.70
CA VAL A 91 16.48 20.00 -2.15
C VAL A 91 16.43 18.48 -2.29
N VAL A 92 15.46 17.85 -1.64
CA VAL A 92 15.20 16.40 -1.76
C VAL A 92 14.00 16.22 -2.69
N ASN A 93 14.21 15.60 -3.85
CA ASN A 93 13.15 15.36 -4.82
C ASN A 93 12.33 14.11 -4.45
N CYS A 94 11.11 14.32 -3.94
CA CYS A 94 10.16 13.26 -3.56
C CYS A 94 8.84 13.33 -4.38
N THR A 95 8.89 13.78 -5.64
CA THR A 95 7.67 14.07 -6.42
C THR A 95 6.97 12.86 -7.05
N GLY A 96 7.51 11.65 -6.85
CA GLY A 96 6.91 10.42 -7.37
C GLY A 96 6.76 10.47 -8.89
N LEU A 97 5.54 10.28 -9.40
CA LEU A 97 5.27 10.31 -10.84
C LEU A 97 5.64 11.66 -11.47
N GLY A 98 5.55 12.76 -10.71
CA GLY A 98 5.90 14.10 -11.17
C GLY A 98 7.39 14.31 -11.49
N ALA A 99 8.25 13.37 -11.13
CA ALA A 99 9.66 13.41 -11.52
C ALA A 99 9.84 13.30 -13.05
N ARG A 100 8.88 12.64 -13.73
CA ARG A 100 8.86 12.54 -15.19
C ARG A 100 8.83 13.91 -15.86
N GLU A 101 8.10 14.86 -15.31
CA GLU A 101 7.99 16.22 -15.86
C GLU A 101 8.98 17.20 -15.22
N LEU A 102 9.32 17.04 -13.95
CA LEU A 102 10.16 18.00 -13.21
C LEU A 102 11.66 17.86 -13.49
N VAL A 103 12.15 16.64 -13.71
CA VAL A 103 13.56 16.33 -14.04
C VAL A 103 13.70 15.56 -15.37
N PRO A 104 12.77 15.81 -16.31
CA PRO A 104 12.54 15.01 -17.50
C PRO A 104 12.93 13.52 -17.46
N ASP A 105 12.61 12.80 -16.38
CA ASP A 105 13.01 11.39 -16.24
C ASP A 105 12.06 10.47 -17.01
N ALA A 106 12.44 10.16 -18.25
CA ALA A 106 11.66 9.30 -19.14
C ALA A 106 11.68 7.82 -18.72
N GLU A 107 12.44 7.39 -17.71
CA GLU A 107 12.34 6.03 -17.17
C GLU A 107 11.17 5.89 -16.19
N VAL A 108 10.70 7.01 -15.62
CA VAL A 108 9.53 7.01 -14.73
C VAL A 108 8.25 6.73 -15.52
N ARG A 109 7.55 5.66 -15.13
CA ARG A 109 6.28 5.19 -15.70
C ARG A 109 5.22 5.06 -14.61
N ALA A 110 3.96 5.10 -15.03
CA ALA A 110 2.82 4.82 -14.16
C ALA A 110 2.41 3.35 -14.27
N VAL A 111 2.20 2.71 -13.11
CA VAL A 111 1.50 1.42 -13.03
C VAL A 111 0.20 1.63 -12.26
N ARG A 112 -0.92 1.55 -12.97
CA ARG A 112 -2.25 1.70 -12.38
C ARG A 112 -2.58 0.54 -11.47
N GLY A 113 -3.15 0.86 -10.33
CA GLY A 113 -3.70 -0.11 -9.40
C GLY A 113 -5.09 0.29 -8.96
N GLN A 114 -6.02 -0.66 -9.09
CA GLN A 114 -7.37 -0.51 -8.59
C GLN A 114 -7.62 -1.37 -7.35
N LEU A 115 -8.35 -0.79 -6.40
CA LEU A 115 -8.77 -1.41 -5.14
C LEU A 115 -10.27 -1.25 -4.95
N VAL A 116 -10.84 -2.15 -4.15
CA VAL A 116 -12.22 -2.05 -3.64
C VAL A 116 -12.17 -2.00 -2.12
N VAL A 117 -12.92 -1.10 -1.50
CA VAL A 117 -13.10 -1.08 -0.04
C VAL A 117 -14.48 -1.62 0.25
N VAL A 118 -14.57 -2.63 1.12
CA VAL A 118 -15.83 -3.24 1.54
C VAL A 118 -16.01 -3.15 3.05
N GLU A 119 -17.25 -3.29 3.51
CA GLU A 119 -17.55 -3.50 4.92
C GLU A 119 -16.85 -4.77 5.39
N ASN A 120 -16.10 -4.69 6.49
CA ASN A 120 -15.27 -5.81 6.92
C ASN A 120 -16.17 -6.92 7.52
N PRO A 121 -16.24 -8.13 6.92
CA PRO A 121 -17.13 -9.20 7.38
C PRO A 121 -16.56 -9.98 8.60
N GLY A 122 -15.67 -9.37 9.38
CA GLY A 122 -15.01 -10.00 10.53
C GLY A 122 -13.60 -10.54 10.25
N ILE A 123 -12.97 -10.12 9.15
CA ILE A 123 -11.59 -10.50 8.82
C ILE A 123 -10.63 -9.64 9.64
N THR A 124 -9.77 -10.30 10.41
CA THR A 124 -8.80 -9.66 11.32
C THR A 124 -7.35 -9.81 10.87
N GLU A 125 -7.09 -10.68 9.89
CA GLU A 125 -5.76 -10.98 9.37
C GLU A 125 -5.61 -10.44 7.94
N TRP A 126 -4.37 -10.11 7.56
CA TRP A 126 -4.07 -9.76 6.17
C TRP A 126 -3.78 -10.99 5.33
N PHE A 127 -3.93 -10.86 4.02
CA PHE A 127 -3.50 -11.85 3.05
C PHE A 127 -2.88 -11.16 1.84
N THR A 128 -1.84 -11.75 1.26
CA THR A 128 -1.25 -11.33 0.00
C THR A 128 -0.85 -12.54 -0.83
N GLU A 129 -1.22 -12.53 -2.11
CA GLU A 129 -0.76 -13.49 -3.10
C GLU A 129 -0.56 -12.76 -4.41
N ALA A 130 0.61 -12.95 -5.00
CA ALA A 130 0.99 -12.36 -6.27
C ALA A 130 1.59 -13.45 -7.15
N ASP A 131 1.10 -13.53 -8.38
CA ASP A 131 1.76 -14.30 -9.44
C ASP A 131 2.64 -13.32 -10.22
N PRO A 132 3.97 -13.49 -10.25
CA PRO A 132 4.87 -12.62 -11.01
C PRO A 132 4.54 -12.53 -12.50
N ALA A 133 3.84 -13.52 -13.06
CA ALA A 133 3.41 -13.53 -14.46
C ALA A 133 2.07 -12.82 -14.68
N SER A 134 1.42 -12.29 -13.63
CA SER A 134 0.08 -11.72 -13.69
C SER A 134 0.02 -10.27 -13.22
N ALA A 135 -0.70 -9.43 -13.96
CA ALA A 135 -1.07 -8.09 -13.51
C ALA A 135 -2.11 -8.11 -12.37
N ALA A 136 -2.75 -9.26 -12.13
CA ALA A 136 -3.71 -9.43 -11.05
C ALA A 136 -3.00 -9.93 -9.79
N THR A 137 -3.15 -9.18 -8.71
CA THR A 137 -2.76 -9.61 -7.36
C THR A 137 -4.02 -9.87 -6.54
N THR A 138 -3.91 -10.70 -5.51
CA THR A 138 -5.00 -10.96 -4.56
C THR A 138 -4.51 -10.62 -3.17
N TYR A 139 -5.07 -9.57 -2.58
CA TYR A 139 -4.78 -9.23 -1.20
C TYR A 139 -5.98 -8.61 -0.52
N PHE A 140 -6.03 -8.75 0.80
CA PHE A 140 -6.96 -8.01 1.62
C PHE A 140 -6.31 -7.56 2.92
N PHE A 141 -6.60 -6.32 3.30
CA PHE A 141 -6.04 -5.66 4.47
C PHE A 141 -7.14 -5.14 5.37
N PRO A 142 -7.30 -5.67 6.59
CA PRO A 142 -8.29 -5.17 7.52
C PRO A 142 -7.85 -3.80 8.02
N GLN A 143 -8.61 -2.75 7.67
CA GLN A 143 -8.36 -1.37 8.06
C GLN A 143 -9.52 -0.82 8.91
N PRO A 144 -9.32 0.26 9.69
CA PRO A 144 -10.38 0.86 10.49
C PRO A 144 -11.61 1.28 9.68
N ALA A 145 -11.40 1.72 8.43
CA ALA A 145 -12.46 2.17 7.53
C ALA A 145 -13.13 1.04 6.71
N GLY A 146 -12.74 -0.22 6.94
CA GLY A 146 -13.25 -1.39 6.20
C GLY A 146 -12.13 -2.32 5.75
N LEU A 147 -12.50 -3.35 4.98
CA LEU A 147 -11.56 -4.28 4.40
C LEU A 147 -11.13 -3.75 3.02
N VAL A 148 -9.84 -3.48 2.85
CA VAL A 148 -9.28 -3.07 1.55
C VAL A 148 -8.98 -4.33 0.76
N LEU A 149 -9.55 -4.46 -0.42
CA LEU A 149 -9.34 -5.55 -1.37
C LEU A 149 -8.51 -5.04 -2.54
N GLY A 150 -7.53 -5.82 -2.96
CA GLY A 150 -6.80 -5.55 -4.18
C GLY A 150 -6.28 -6.82 -4.84
N GLY A 151 -5.59 -6.69 -5.96
CA GLY A 151 -5.44 -5.44 -6.71
C GLY A 151 -5.03 -5.70 -8.15
N THR A 152 -4.75 -4.62 -8.87
CA THR A 152 -4.17 -4.66 -10.21
C THR A 152 -2.84 -3.94 -10.28
N ALA A 153 -2.05 -4.30 -11.28
CA ALA A 153 -0.80 -3.68 -11.67
C ALA A 153 -0.78 -3.56 -13.20
N GLU A 154 -1.48 -2.55 -13.72
CA GLU A 154 -1.64 -2.29 -15.14
C GLU A 154 -0.58 -1.28 -15.60
N ALA A 155 0.45 -1.77 -16.29
CA ALA A 155 1.51 -0.92 -16.83
C ALA A 155 0.97 0.03 -17.90
N ASP A 156 1.48 1.27 -17.91
CA ASP A 156 1.20 2.30 -18.91
C ASP A 156 -0.27 2.73 -19.04
N ASP A 157 -1.14 2.29 -18.12
CA ASP A 157 -2.49 2.83 -17.96
C ASP A 157 -2.46 3.99 -16.95
N GLU A 158 -2.89 5.17 -17.37
CA GLU A 158 -2.97 6.36 -16.50
C GLU A 158 -4.40 6.79 -16.17
N ARG A 159 -5.41 6.00 -16.58
CA ARG A 159 -6.81 6.27 -16.27
C ARG A 159 -7.04 6.22 -14.77
N ARG A 160 -7.75 7.22 -14.25
CA ARG A 160 -8.02 7.35 -12.80
C ARG A 160 -9.43 6.89 -12.43
N GLU A 161 -10.26 6.64 -13.43
CA GLU A 161 -11.61 6.15 -13.29
C GLU A 161 -11.58 4.67 -12.87
N PRO A 162 -12.36 4.27 -11.85
CA PRO A 162 -12.54 2.87 -11.53
C PRO A 162 -13.25 2.10 -12.66
N ASP A 163 -12.77 0.89 -12.93
CA ASP A 163 -13.41 -0.05 -13.85
C ASP A 163 -14.32 -1.03 -13.07
N ALA A 164 -15.59 -1.11 -13.45
CA ALA A 164 -16.56 -1.93 -12.74
C ALA A 164 -16.31 -3.44 -12.90
N MET A 165 -15.71 -3.87 -14.01
CA MET A 165 -15.35 -5.27 -14.21
C MET A 165 -14.16 -5.64 -13.34
N THR A 166 -13.09 -4.84 -13.38
CA THR A 166 -11.94 -5.01 -12.48
C THR A 166 -12.35 -5.07 -11.01
N ALA A 167 -13.31 -4.22 -10.60
CA ALA A 167 -13.82 -4.25 -9.23
C ALA A 167 -14.50 -5.58 -8.86
N ARG A 168 -15.36 -6.11 -9.75
CA ARG A 168 -16.01 -7.41 -9.56
C ARG A 168 -15.01 -8.55 -9.52
N GLU A 169 -13.99 -8.51 -10.36
CA GLU A 169 -12.92 -9.51 -10.38
C GLU A 169 -12.11 -9.49 -9.08
N ILE A 170 -11.70 -8.32 -8.59
CA ILE A 170 -10.99 -8.18 -7.30
C ILE A 170 -11.80 -8.84 -6.18
N VAL A 171 -13.08 -8.51 -6.06
CA VAL A 171 -13.97 -9.10 -5.04
C VAL A 171 -14.04 -10.62 -5.20
N ALA A 172 -14.23 -11.12 -6.42
CA ALA A 172 -14.31 -12.54 -6.70
C ALA A 172 -13.01 -13.29 -6.36
N ARG A 173 -11.83 -12.70 -6.61
CA ARG A 173 -10.53 -13.31 -6.23
C ARG A 173 -10.39 -13.38 -4.71
N CYS A 174 -10.65 -12.29 -4.01
CA CYS A 174 -10.60 -12.28 -2.55
C CYS A 174 -11.62 -13.25 -1.93
N ALA A 175 -12.82 -13.36 -2.51
CA ALA A 175 -13.86 -14.29 -2.04
C ALA A 175 -13.50 -15.77 -2.22
N ARG A 176 -12.61 -16.13 -3.17
CA ARG A 176 -12.08 -17.50 -3.25
C ARG A 176 -11.19 -17.87 -2.07
N VAL A 177 -10.51 -16.88 -1.48
CA VAL A 177 -9.68 -17.07 -0.29
C VAL A 177 -10.53 -17.00 0.98
N ARG A 178 -11.47 -16.05 1.05
CA ARG A 178 -12.37 -15.81 2.18
C ARG A 178 -13.83 -15.66 1.71
N PRO A 179 -14.63 -16.74 1.68
CA PRO A 179 -15.97 -16.74 1.11
C PRO A 179 -16.92 -15.66 1.67
N GLU A 180 -16.76 -15.26 2.93
CA GLU A 180 -17.54 -14.21 3.57
C GLU A 180 -17.40 -12.83 2.89
N ILE A 181 -16.34 -12.61 2.10
CA ILE A 181 -16.16 -11.37 1.32
C ILE A 181 -17.21 -11.23 0.21
N ALA A 182 -17.76 -12.34 -0.32
CA ALA A 182 -18.72 -12.30 -1.41
C ALA A 182 -20.01 -11.53 -1.07
N GLY A 183 -20.40 -11.53 0.21
CA GLY A 183 -21.58 -10.81 0.72
C GLY A 183 -21.29 -9.43 1.28
N ALA A 184 -20.03 -8.99 1.28
CA ALA A 184 -19.64 -7.72 1.89
C ALA A 184 -20.11 -6.52 1.05
N ARG A 185 -20.69 -5.53 1.72
CA ARG A 185 -21.17 -4.30 1.08
C ARG A 185 -19.98 -3.45 0.61
N VAL A 186 -19.98 -3.04 -0.65
CA VAL A 186 -18.97 -2.12 -1.19
C VAL A 186 -19.14 -0.73 -0.58
N LEU A 187 -18.05 -0.18 -0.04
CA LEU A 187 -17.98 1.17 0.55
C LEU A 187 -17.34 2.17 -0.41
N GLY A 188 -16.51 1.72 -1.34
CA GLY A 188 -15.94 2.58 -2.37
C GLY A 188 -14.88 1.91 -3.24
N HIS A 189 -14.46 2.63 -4.27
CA HIS A 189 -13.41 2.22 -5.20
C HIS A 189 -12.24 3.20 -5.10
N ARG A 190 -11.01 2.70 -5.23
CA ARG A 190 -9.80 3.52 -5.25
C ARG A 190 -8.94 3.16 -6.44
N VAL A 191 -8.43 4.16 -7.14
CA VAL A 191 -7.46 4.01 -8.22
C VAL A 191 -6.26 4.87 -7.89
N GLY A 192 -5.06 4.30 -8.03
CA GLY A 192 -3.79 4.99 -7.84
C GLY A 192 -2.81 4.66 -8.94
N LEU A 193 -1.88 5.59 -9.19
CA LEU A 193 -0.79 5.43 -10.15
C LEU A 193 0.50 5.25 -9.36
N ARG A 194 1.09 4.05 -9.40
CA ARG A 194 2.37 3.77 -8.74
C ARG A 194 3.49 4.29 -9.65
N PRO A 195 4.37 5.19 -9.17
CA PRO A 195 5.56 5.54 -9.92
C PRO A 195 6.53 4.35 -9.90
N VAL A 196 6.92 3.87 -11.07
CA VAL A 196 7.98 2.88 -11.26
C VAL A 196 9.05 3.48 -12.17
N ARG A 197 10.30 3.05 -12.03
CA ARG A 197 11.44 3.49 -12.81
C ARG A 197 12.33 2.30 -13.08
#